data_AF-A0A3M1IKT2-F1
#
_entry.id   AF-A0A3M1IKT2-F1
#
_cell.length_a   1.000
_cell.length_b   1.000
_cell.length_c   1.000
_cell.angle_alpha   90.00
_cell.angle_beta   90.00
_cell.angle_gamma   90.00
#
_symmetry.space_group_name_H-M   'P 1'
#
loop_
_entity.id
_entity.type
_entity.pdbx_description
1 polymer ?
#
loop_
_entity_poly.entity_id
_entity_poly.type
_entity_poly.pdbx_seq_one_letter_code
_entity_poly.pdbx_strand_id
1 'polypeptide(L)'
;EGPDRAFGYYAGLDADGSVLLGRMDNAWTLLARRAFPVRTNTWYRLKVTMDGPRLRLFVNGAPTPHLSVTDPTHPRGQIGVRAFRAEARFDNLVFSNTAPLRLNLRREGEAWELSWPETAVNVRPHSAVRLTGPGEPVSRTATLTGRTWRVHGPVTGEPARFFWLEAD
;
A
#
# COMPACT_ATOMS: atom_id res chain seq x y z
N GLU A 1 5.00 11.51 -20.97
CA GLU A 1 4.07 11.57 -19.82
C GLU A 1 2.67 11.27 -20.33
N GLY A 2 1.80 10.71 -19.50
CA GLY A 2 0.43 10.36 -19.89
C GLY A 2 -0.39 9.93 -18.68
N PRO A 3 -1.73 9.99 -18.74
CA PRO A 3 -2.60 9.69 -17.61
C PRO A 3 -2.43 8.27 -17.05
N ASP A 4 -1.92 7.34 -17.86
CA ASP A 4 -1.80 5.93 -17.51
C ASP A 4 -0.37 5.50 -17.14
N ARG A 5 0.54 6.47 -16.95
CA ARG A 5 1.91 6.23 -16.46
C ARG A 5 1.90 6.00 -14.94
N ALA A 6 1.19 4.96 -14.53
CA ALA A 6 1.13 4.45 -13.17
C ALA A 6 1.25 2.93 -13.18
N PHE A 7 1.57 2.37 -12.03
CA PHE A 7 1.58 0.93 -11.76
C PHE A 7 0.60 0.66 -10.64
N GLY A 8 -0.42 -0.15 -10.88
CA GLY A 8 -1.43 -0.46 -9.88
C GLY A 8 -2.82 -0.72 -10.45
N TYR A 9 -3.81 -0.76 -9.57
CA TYR A 9 -5.21 -0.95 -9.95
C TYR A 9 -6.01 0.33 -9.74
N TYR A 10 -7.02 0.52 -10.57
CA TYR A 10 -8.04 1.53 -10.43
C TYR A 10 -9.40 0.83 -10.37
N ALA A 11 -10.18 1.14 -9.34
CA ALA A 11 -11.56 0.70 -9.22
C ALA A 11 -12.42 1.93 -8.94
N GLY A 12 -13.42 2.18 -9.76
CA GLY A 12 -14.12 3.46 -9.71
C GLY A 12 -15.44 3.48 -10.46
N LEU A 13 -16.03 4.67 -10.46
CA LEU A 13 -17.26 4.99 -11.16
C LEU A 13 -16.92 5.69 -12.47
N ASP A 14 -17.74 5.43 -13.48
CA ASP A 14 -17.73 6.10 -14.77
C ASP A 14 -19.07 6.79 -14.97
N ALA A 15 -19.04 8.08 -15.27
CA ALA A 15 -20.23 8.91 -15.48
C ALA A 15 -21.04 8.44 -16.70
N ASP A 16 -20.44 7.65 -17.61
CA ASP A 16 -21.13 6.99 -18.72
C ASP A 16 -22.02 5.82 -18.26
N GLY A 17 -22.16 5.59 -16.95
CA GLY A 17 -23.11 4.65 -16.37
C GLY A 17 -22.51 3.27 -16.09
N SER A 18 -21.28 3.23 -15.60
CA SER A 18 -20.65 1.97 -15.21
C SER A 18 -19.81 2.07 -13.93
N VAL A 19 -19.61 0.91 -13.32
CA VAL A 19 -18.48 0.69 -12.42
C VAL A 19 -17.43 -0.12 -13.15
N LEU A 20 -16.16 0.17 -12.87
CA LEU A 20 -15.05 -0.46 -13.57
C LEU A 20 -13.89 -0.80 -12.63
N LEU A 21 -13.11 -1.79 -13.05
CA LEU A 21 -11.84 -2.17 -12.46
C LEU A 21 -10.83 -2.36 -13.60
N GLY A 22 -9.70 -1.69 -13.52
CA GLY A 22 -8.61 -1.87 -14.47
C GLY A 22 -7.25 -1.82 -13.79
N ARG A 23 -6.24 -2.21 -14.56
CA ARG A 23 -4.83 -2.25 -14.20
C ARG A 23 -4.08 -1.22 -15.03
N MET A 24 -3.11 -0.56 -14.42
CA MET A 24 -2.15 0.31 -15.07
C MET A 24 -0.78 -0.35 -14.96
N ASP A 25 -0.15 -0.63 -16.11
CA ASP A 25 1.24 -1.11 -16.23
C ASP A 25 2.00 -0.22 -17.22
N ASN A 26 2.06 1.09 -16.94
CA ASN A 26 2.33 2.14 -17.95
C ASN A 26 1.34 2.17 -19.13
N ALA A 27 0.27 1.39 -19.06
CA ALA A 27 -0.82 1.36 -20.02
C ALA A 27 -2.09 0.92 -19.30
N TRP A 28 -3.24 1.45 -19.73
CA TRP A 28 -4.53 1.06 -19.20
C TRP A 28 -4.98 -0.30 -19.75
N THR A 29 -5.28 -1.23 -18.86
CA THR A 29 -5.95 -2.49 -19.17
C THR A 29 -7.26 -2.57 -18.39
N LEU A 30 -8.39 -2.58 -19.08
CA LEU A 30 -9.65 -2.86 -18.39
C LEU A 30 -9.73 -4.34 -18.01
N LEU A 31 -10.00 -4.62 -16.73
CA LEU A 31 -10.15 -5.98 -16.23
C LEU A 31 -11.63 -6.39 -16.11
N ALA A 32 -12.49 -5.48 -15.66
CA ALA A 32 -13.93 -5.71 -15.59
C ALA A 32 -14.73 -4.40 -15.65
N ARG A 33 -15.92 -4.46 -16.24
CA ARG A 33 -16.91 -3.37 -16.24
C ARG A 33 -18.31 -3.93 -16.00
N ARG A 34 -19.18 -3.16 -15.34
CA ARG A 34 -20.59 -3.50 -15.17
C ARG A 34 -21.44 -2.24 -15.19
N ALA A 35 -22.58 -2.30 -15.87
CA ALA A 35 -23.54 -1.20 -15.88
C ALA A 35 -24.00 -0.86 -14.45
N PHE A 36 -23.97 0.43 -14.13
CA PHE A 36 -24.39 0.97 -12.83
C PHE A 36 -24.79 2.44 -13.01
N PRO A 37 -25.97 2.88 -12.54
CA PRO A 37 -26.43 4.25 -12.77
C PRO A 37 -25.62 5.25 -11.94
N VAL A 38 -24.57 5.80 -12.54
CA VAL A 38 -23.76 6.88 -11.99
C VAL A 38 -24.40 8.21 -12.39
N ARG A 39 -24.69 9.06 -11.42
CA ARG A 39 -25.23 10.40 -11.60
C ARG A 39 -24.23 11.42 -11.04
N THR A 40 -24.07 12.53 -11.73
CA THR A 40 -23.29 13.66 -11.23
C THR A 40 -23.94 14.25 -9.97
N ASN A 41 -23.16 14.99 -9.18
CA ASN A 41 -23.63 15.61 -7.92
C ASN A 41 -24.26 14.63 -6.92
N THR A 42 -23.86 13.35 -6.97
CA THR A 42 -24.36 12.30 -6.09
C THR A 42 -23.19 11.66 -5.35
N TRP A 43 -23.33 11.51 -4.03
CA TRP A 43 -22.33 10.80 -3.23
C TRP A 43 -22.52 9.29 -3.36
N TYR A 44 -21.42 8.57 -3.54
CA TYR A 44 -21.38 7.11 -3.57
C TYR A 44 -20.35 6.62 -2.56
N ARG A 45 -20.70 5.57 -1.81
CA ARG A 45 -19.75 4.91 -0.92
C ARG A 45 -19.09 3.75 -1.64
N LEU A 46 -17.82 3.94 -2.03
CA LEU A 46 -17.02 2.86 -2.59
C LEU A 46 -16.33 2.07 -1.49
N LYS A 47 -16.28 0.75 -1.64
CA LYS A 47 -15.40 -0.12 -0.88
C LYS A 47 -14.67 -1.01 -1.86
N VAL A 48 -13.34 -1.05 -1.73
CA VAL A 48 -12.47 -1.95 -2.48
C VAL A 48 -11.81 -2.89 -1.48
N THR A 49 -11.79 -4.18 -1.77
CA THR A 49 -11.01 -5.16 -1.00
C THR A 49 -10.01 -5.83 -1.92
N MET A 50 -8.80 -6.06 -1.41
CA MET A 50 -7.77 -6.83 -2.07
C MET A 50 -7.32 -7.94 -1.11
N ASP A 51 -7.73 -9.17 -1.40
CA ASP A 51 -7.38 -10.37 -0.62
C ASP A 51 -6.45 -11.24 -1.46
N GLY A 52 -5.15 -11.07 -1.25
CA GLY A 52 -4.15 -11.58 -2.19
C GLY A 52 -4.39 -11.00 -3.60
N PRO A 53 -4.48 -11.82 -4.66
CA PRO A 53 -4.74 -11.35 -6.02
C PRO A 53 -6.22 -11.02 -6.28
N ARG A 54 -7.13 -11.24 -5.32
CA ARG A 54 -8.57 -11.07 -5.54
C ARG A 54 -9.00 -9.65 -5.20
N LEU A 55 -9.34 -8.87 -6.23
CA LEU A 55 -9.88 -7.53 -6.12
C LEU A 55 -11.40 -7.54 -6.20
N ARG A 56 -12.08 -6.81 -5.31
CA ARG A 56 -13.53 -6.67 -5.32
C ARG A 56 -13.94 -5.22 -5.11
N LEU A 57 -14.90 -4.76 -5.91
CA LEU A 57 -15.49 -3.43 -5.81
C LEU A 57 -16.95 -3.54 -5.35
N PHE A 58 -17.29 -2.77 -4.33
CA PHE A 58 -18.64 -2.62 -3.79
C PHE A 58 -19.05 -1.15 -3.86
N VAL A 59 -20.33 -0.91 -4.13
CA VAL A 59 -20.93 0.43 -4.16
C VAL A 59 -22.07 0.48 -3.17
N ASN A 60 -22.19 1.59 -2.43
CA ASN A 60 -23.26 1.90 -1.49
C ASN A 60 -23.52 0.81 -0.44
N GLY A 61 -22.46 0.15 0.03
CA GLY A 61 -22.54 -0.85 1.08
C GLY A 61 -23.24 -2.16 0.68
N ALA A 62 -23.36 -2.44 -0.62
CA ALA A 62 -23.98 -3.67 -1.10
C ALA A 62 -23.34 -4.93 -0.47
N PRO A 63 -24.13 -5.97 -0.16
CA PRO A 63 -23.64 -7.19 0.49
C PRO A 63 -22.78 -8.05 -0.45
N THR A 64 -22.96 -7.89 -1.77
CA THR A 64 -22.21 -8.59 -2.80
C THR A 64 -21.39 -7.61 -3.64
N PRO A 65 -20.21 -8.02 -4.14
CA PRO A 65 -19.40 -7.15 -4.96
C PRO A 65 -20.07 -6.90 -6.31
N HIS A 66 -19.97 -5.66 -6.79
CA HIS A 66 -20.39 -5.31 -8.14
C HIS A 66 -19.43 -5.89 -9.18
N LEU A 67 -18.13 -5.91 -8.86
CA LEU A 67 -17.06 -6.53 -9.64
C LEU A 67 -16.17 -7.39 -8.73
N SER A 68 -15.73 -8.55 -9.23
CA SER A 68 -14.73 -9.42 -8.58
C SER A 68 -13.77 -9.93 -9.64
N VAL A 69 -12.50 -9.59 -9.52
CA VAL A 69 -11.44 -9.98 -10.46
C VAL A 69 -10.29 -10.64 -9.68
N THR A 70 -9.63 -11.61 -10.30
CA THR A 70 -8.37 -12.16 -9.78
C THR A 70 -7.23 -11.76 -10.71
N ASP A 71 -6.30 -10.95 -10.22
CA ASP A 71 -5.14 -10.47 -10.97
C ASP A 71 -3.93 -10.34 -10.02
N PRO A 72 -2.81 -11.06 -10.25
CA PRO A 72 -1.67 -11.07 -9.34
C PRO A 72 -0.59 -10.03 -9.65
N THR A 73 -0.77 -9.18 -10.68
CA THR A 73 0.31 -8.34 -11.24
C THR A 73 0.87 -7.34 -10.24
N HIS A 74 0.03 -6.69 -9.43
CA HIS A 74 0.48 -5.74 -8.41
C HIS A 74 0.10 -6.23 -7.02
N PRO A 75 0.96 -7.03 -6.36
CA PRO A 75 0.65 -7.60 -5.05
C PRO A 75 0.71 -6.58 -3.90
N ARG A 76 1.21 -5.37 -4.16
CA ARG A 76 1.34 -4.26 -3.19
C ARG A 76 1.37 -2.92 -3.92
N GLY A 77 1.08 -1.86 -3.19
CA GLY A 77 1.12 -0.49 -3.70
C GLY A 77 0.76 0.51 -2.60
N GLN A 78 0.77 1.79 -2.97
CA GLN A 78 0.15 2.83 -2.16
C GLN A 78 -1.35 2.88 -2.44
N ILE A 79 -2.11 3.46 -1.52
CA ILE A 79 -3.54 3.65 -1.68
C ILE A 79 -3.81 5.14 -1.81
N GLY A 80 -4.68 5.50 -2.76
CA GLY A 80 -5.08 6.88 -3.00
C GLY A 80 -6.41 6.95 -3.72
N VAL A 81 -6.82 8.18 -4.01
CA VAL A 81 -8.00 8.49 -4.81
C VAL A 81 -7.57 9.21 -6.08
N ARG A 82 -8.36 9.06 -7.14
CA ARG A 82 -8.06 9.63 -8.45
C ARG A 82 -9.35 10.09 -9.12
N ALA A 83 -9.27 11.26 -9.76
CA ALA A 83 -10.25 11.71 -10.75
C ALA A 83 -9.60 11.70 -12.13
N PHE A 84 -10.36 11.41 -13.18
CA PHE A 84 -9.89 11.48 -14.56
C PHE A 84 -10.94 12.18 -15.41
N ARG A 85 -10.56 13.32 -16.00
CA ARG A 85 -11.46 14.17 -16.82
C ARG A 85 -12.78 14.53 -16.12
N ALA A 86 -12.75 14.65 -14.79
CA ALA A 86 -13.90 15.02 -13.98
C ALA A 86 -13.45 15.81 -12.75
N GLU A 87 -14.32 16.69 -12.24
CA GLU A 87 -14.22 17.21 -10.89
C GLU A 87 -14.83 16.18 -9.94
N ALA A 88 -14.05 15.71 -8.96
CA ALA A 88 -14.52 14.76 -7.96
C ALA A 88 -14.12 15.23 -6.56
N ARG A 89 -14.99 14.96 -5.59
CA ARG A 89 -14.74 15.18 -4.16
C ARG A 89 -14.71 13.84 -3.45
N PHE A 90 -13.81 13.71 -2.50
CA PHE A 90 -13.64 12.50 -1.71
C PHE A 90 -13.74 12.85 -0.22
N ASP A 91 -14.47 12.05 0.53
CA ASP A 91 -14.66 12.23 1.97
C ASP A 91 -14.79 10.85 2.65
N ASN A 92 -14.53 10.79 3.96
CA ASN A 92 -14.57 9.57 4.78
C ASN A 92 -13.65 8.44 4.26
N LEU A 93 -12.43 8.79 3.86
CA LEU A 93 -11.43 7.82 3.43
C LEU A 93 -10.91 7.03 4.64
N VAL A 94 -11.10 5.71 4.61
CA VAL A 94 -10.60 4.78 5.63
C VAL A 94 -9.87 3.65 4.94
N PHE A 95 -8.67 3.35 5.44
CA PHE A 95 -7.87 2.21 5.01
C PHE A 95 -7.69 1.26 6.19
N SER A 96 -7.83 -0.04 5.94
CA SER A 96 -7.69 -1.09 6.95
C SER A 96 -6.93 -2.27 6.37
N ASN A 97 -6.21 -3.00 7.22
CA ASN A 97 -5.41 -4.16 6.80
C ASN A 97 -4.32 -3.84 5.75
N THR A 98 -3.90 -2.58 5.67
CA THR A 98 -2.55 -2.24 5.20
C THR A 98 -1.61 -2.97 6.13
N ALA A 99 -0.76 -3.87 5.65
CA ALA A 99 0.21 -4.57 6.50
C ALA A 99 0.86 -3.51 7.40
N PRO A 100 0.58 -3.50 8.73
CA PRO A 100 1.13 -2.46 9.57
C PRO A 100 2.64 -2.62 9.44
N LEU A 101 3.33 -1.54 9.10
CA LEU A 101 4.77 -1.56 9.02
C LEU A 101 5.29 -1.86 10.43
N ARG A 102 5.55 -3.13 10.71
CA ARG A 102 6.08 -3.58 11.97
C ARG A 102 7.56 -3.85 11.78
N LEU A 103 8.36 -3.03 12.43
CA LEU A 103 9.75 -3.33 12.71
C LEU A 103 9.78 -4.31 13.89
N ASN A 104 10.27 -5.52 13.66
CA ASN A 104 10.57 -6.47 14.72
C ASN A 104 12.05 -6.33 15.08
N LEU A 105 12.34 -6.27 16.37
CA LEU A 105 13.69 -6.32 16.90
C LEU A 105 13.81 -7.60 17.73
N ARG A 106 14.78 -8.45 17.41
CA ARG A 106 15.13 -9.63 18.20
C ARG A 106 16.60 -9.63 18.55
N ARG A 107 16.96 -10.19 19.70
CA ARG A 107 18.34 -10.43 20.11
C ARG A 107 18.71 -11.88 19.79
N GLU A 108 19.89 -12.07 19.21
CA GLU A 108 20.49 -13.35 18.84
C GLU A 108 21.88 -13.43 19.48
N GLY A 109 21.95 -13.82 20.76
CA GLY A 109 23.20 -13.83 21.53
C GLY A 109 23.81 -12.43 21.67
N GLU A 110 24.97 -12.22 21.04
CA GLU A 110 25.67 -10.94 20.97
C GLU A 110 25.29 -10.08 19.76
N ALA A 111 24.34 -10.53 18.95
CA ALA A 111 23.79 -9.76 17.84
C ALA A 111 22.33 -9.37 18.09
N TRP A 112 21.86 -8.40 17.32
CA TRP A 112 20.45 -8.11 17.12
C TRP A 112 20.10 -8.33 15.64
N GLU A 113 18.83 -8.67 15.38
CA GLU A 113 18.23 -8.64 14.06
C GLU A 113 17.04 -7.68 14.09
N LEU A 114 17.01 -6.78 13.11
CA LEU A 114 15.80 -6.06 12.72
C LEU A 114 15.16 -6.77 11.54
N SER A 115 13.84 -6.94 11.56
CA SER A 115 13.09 -7.47 10.42
C SER A 115 11.76 -6.75 10.20
N TRP A 116 11.45 -6.49 8.94
CA TRP A 116 10.22 -5.80 8.53
C TRP A 116 9.68 -6.38 7.21
N PRO A 117 8.36 -6.30 6.97
CA PRO A 117 7.79 -6.78 5.72
C PRO A 117 8.27 -5.93 4.55
N GLU A 118 8.34 -6.53 3.37
CA GLU A 118 8.52 -5.81 2.11
C GLU A 118 7.39 -4.79 1.92
N THR A 119 7.76 -3.54 1.66
CA THR A 119 6.87 -2.39 1.53
C THR A 119 6.67 -1.97 0.07
N ALA A 120 5.67 -1.12 -0.17
CA ALA A 120 5.42 -0.51 -1.48
C ALA A 120 6.38 0.66 -1.79
N VAL A 121 6.98 1.25 -0.76
CA VAL A 121 8.03 2.27 -0.86
C VAL A 121 9.33 1.71 -0.31
N ASN A 122 10.46 2.20 -0.79
CA ASN A 122 11.74 1.90 -0.15
C ASN A 122 11.73 2.50 1.26
N VAL A 123 12.07 1.67 2.23
CA VAL A 123 12.25 2.10 3.62
C VAL A 123 13.60 1.61 4.10
N ARG A 124 14.26 2.44 4.89
CA ARG A 124 15.53 2.11 5.53
C ARG A 124 15.40 2.15 7.06
N PRO A 125 16.09 1.24 7.77
CA PRO A 125 16.18 1.33 9.21
C PRO A 125 17.08 2.49 9.63
N HIS A 126 16.63 3.26 10.61
CA HIS A 126 17.39 4.29 11.31
C HIS A 126 17.59 3.89 12.77
N SER A 127 18.60 4.48 13.41
CA SER A 127 18.84 4.30 14.84
C SER A 127 19.28 5.57 15.55
N ALA A 128 18.97 5.67 16.84
CA ALA A 128 19.46 6.73 17.71
C ALA A 128 19.61 6.24 19.15
N VAL A 129 20.41 6.95 19.94
CA VAL A 129 20.56 6.72 21.40
C VAL A 129 19.48 7.42 22.24
N ARG A 130 18.63 8.24 21.60
CA ARG A 130 17.50 8.94 22.20
C ARG A 130 16.31 8.87 21.25
N LEU A 131 15.09 8.83 21.80
CA LEU A 131 13.84 8.85 21.02
C LEU A 131 13.59 10.19 20.31
N THR A 132 14.24 11.27 20.77
CA THR A 132 14.06 12.63 20.26
C THR A 132 15.30 13.09 19.52
N GLY A 133 15.12 13.61 18.30
CA GLY A 133 16.19 14.09 17.42
C GLY A 133 16.33 13.26 16.14
N PRO A 134 17.18 13.68 15.18
CA PRO A 134 17.43 12.90 13.98
C PRO A 134 18.15 11.60 14.34
N GLY A 135 17.77 10.50 13.68
CA GLY A 135 18.52 9.25 13.74
C GLY A 135 19.39 9.07 12.53
N GLU A 136 20.42 8.25 12.69
CA GLU A 136 21.33 7.89 11.60
C GLU A 136 20.83 6.61 10.89
N PRO A 137 20.94 6.54 9.55
CA PRO A 137 20.71 5.29 8.84
C PRO A 137 21.57 4.17 9.42
N VAL A 138 20.99 2.98 9.54
CA VAL A 138 21.78 1.80 9.91
C VAL A 138 22.67 1.44 8.73
N SER A 139 23.98 1.68 8.87
CA SER A 139 25.02 1.41 7.85
C SER A 139 25.31 -0.09 7.68
N ARG A 140 24.30 -0.87 7.36
CA ARG A 140 24.35 -2.32 7.11
C ARG A 140 23.41 -2.66 5.96
N THR A 141 23.81 -3.58 5.10
CA THR A 141 22.98 -4.04 3.98
C THR A 141 21.88 -4.96 4.48
N ALA A 142 20.62 -4.59 4.23
CA ALA A 142 19.49 -5.45 4.49
C ALA A 142 19.36 -6.53 3.40
N THR A 143 18.94 -7.73 3.78
CA THR A 143 18.68 -8.85 2.86
C THR A 143 17.19 -9.18 2.82
N LEU A 144 16.64 -9.39 1.63
CA LEU A 144 15.25 -9.80 1.45
C LEU A 144 15.18 -11.33 1.32
N THR A 145 14.46 -11.98 2.23
CA THR A 145 14.15 -13.41 2.12
C THR A 145 12.65 -13.60 2.17
N GLY A 146 12.06 -14.12 1.08
CA GLY A 146 10.61 -14.12 0.89
C GLY A 146 10.09 -12.68 0.78
N ARG A 147 9.23 -12.27 1.72
CA ARG A 147 8.66 -10.91 1.81
C ARG A 147 9.13 -10.17 3.06
N THR A 148 10.30 -10.52 3.58
CA THR A 148 10.81 -9.97 4.84
C THR A 148 12.26 -9.54 4.67
N TRP A 149 12.48 -8.24 4.86
CA TRP A 149 13.80 -7.64 4.99
C TRP A 149 14.37 -7.98 6.35
N ARG A 150 15.68 -8.27 6.40
CA ARG A 150 16.44 -8.52 7.61
C ARG A 150 17.74 -7.75 7.59
N VAL A 151 18.17 -7.25 8.74
CA VAL A 151 19.51 -6.69 8.93
C VAL A 151 19.99 -7.00 10.33
N HIS A 152 21.27 -7.32 10.45
CA HIS A 152 21.89 -7.71 11.71
C HIS A 152 22.95 -6.69 12.13
N GLY A 153 23.18 -6.60 13.43
CA GLY A 153 24.32 -5.86 13.97
C GLY A 153 24.72 -6.36 15.35
N PRO A 154 25.91 -5.98 15.82
CA PRO A 154 26.37 -6.35 17.15
C PRO A 154 25.60 -5.58 18.22
N VAL A 155 25.33 -6.23 19.35
CA VAL A 155 24.93 -5.55 20.57
C VAL A 155 26.14 -4.76 21.06
N THR A 156 26.06 -3.43 21.03
CA THR A 156 27.10 -2.56 21.58
C THR A 156 26.84 -2.31 23.06
N GLY A 157 27.88 -2.00 23.84
CA GLY A 157 27.75 -1.64 25.25
C GLY A 157 27.14 -0.25 25.51
N GLU A 158 26.61 0.42 24.47
CA GLU A 158 25.98 1.73 24.62
C GLU A 158 24.58 1.59 25.24
N PRO A 159 24.14 2.58 26.05
CA PRO A 159 22.79 2.58 26.60
C PRO A 159 21.73 2.64 25.49
N ALA A 160 20.57 2.04 25.79
CA ALA A 160 19.33 1.98 25.00
C ALA A 160 19.39 2.60 23.59
N ARG A 161 19.55 1.75 22.57
CA ARG A 161 19.43 2.12 21.16
C ARG A 161 18.01 1.92 20.67
N PHE A 162 17.45 2.94 20.05
CA PHE A 162 16.13 2.93 19.43
C PHE A 162 16.27 2.70 17.93
N PHE A 163 15.27 2.05 17.34
CA PHE A 163 15.23 1.75 15.91
C PHE A 163 13.84 2.06 15.35
N TRP A 164 13.80 2.59 14.12
CA TRP A 164 12.56 2.81 13.36
C TRP A 164 12.84 2.65 11.86
N LEU A 165 11.77 2.67 11.06
CA LEU A 165 11.85 2.68 9.61
C LEU A 165 11.48 4.06 9.11
N GLU A 166 12.22 4.54 8.12
CA GLU A 166 11.98 5.81 7.44
C GLU A 166 11.91 5.55 5.93
N ALA A 167 11.02 6.25 5.23
CA ALA A 167 10.96 6.18 3.78
C ALA A 167 12.20 6.88 3.18
N ASP A 168 12.72 6.32 2.08
CA ASP A 168 13.76 6.99 1.29
C ASP A 168 13.22 8.18 0.49
#